data_AF-A0A0A0UVA7-F1
#
_entry.id   AF-A0A0A0UVA7-F1
#
_cell.length_a   1.000
_cell.length_b   1.000
_cell.length_c   1.000
_cell.angle_alpha   90.00
_cell.angle_beta   90.00
_cell.angle_gamma   90.00
#
_symmetry.space_group_name_H-M   'P 1'
#
loop_
_entity.id
_entity.type
_entity.pdbx_description
1 polymer ?
#
loop_
_entity_poly.entity_id
_entity_poly.type
_entity_poly.pdbx_seq_one_letter_code
_entity_poly.pdbx_strand_id
1 'polypeptide(L)'
;MNQIKIRRLRQLAGKTKSEIAGLFGMSVNTYSKYEDDPMSLPYATYHQLVEYLETAIQVHIKLEKGKPMNTPIKAKVRFVDPRDAAEEDRLEDYTVPIPEGLTEEFHPSQPVTPKQIVDWETKNKEPYPGYAEEENKWERAWEEVNRAQLKADGGYLHIADPVHVDPEFDEATGEPIIYDETHIVVDPKTGETSVYSDEADMSAEEIADSEPVKGDN
;
A
#
# COMPACT_ATOMS: atom_id res chain seq x y z
N MET A 1 -24.03 14.64 -28.50
CA MET A 1 -22.71 14.01 -28.28
C MET A 1 -21.74 15.10 -27.84
N ASN A 2 -21.20 15.02 -26.62
CA ASN A 2 -20.19 15.95 -26.14
C ASN A 2 -18.92 15.73 -26.97
N GLN A 3 -18.61 16.62 -27.91
CA GLN A 3 -17.37 16.52 -28.66
C GLN A 3 -16.20 16.71 -27.70
N ILE A 4 -15.46 15.62 -27.46
CA ILE A 4 -14.20 15.65 -26.73
C ILE A 4 -13.26 16.54 -27.53
N LYS A 5 -12.93 17.71 -26.97
CA LYS A 5 -12.02 18.65 -27.63
C LYS A 5 -10.58 18.16 -27.44
N ILE A 6 -9.99 17.59 -28.49
CA ILE A 6 -8.58 17.13 -28.52
C ILE A 6 -7.63 18.21 -27.99
N ARG A 7 -7.88 19.48 -28.34
CA ARG A 7 -7.13 20.64 -27.83
C ARG A 7 -7.09 20.69 -26.31
N ARG A 8 -8.23 20.45 -25.65
CA ARG A 8 -8.34 20.48 -24.18
C ARG A 8 -7.59 19.31 -23.56
N LEU A 9 -7.72 18.12 -24.13
CA LEU A 9 -7.00 16.93 -23.66
C LEU A 9 -5.48 17.14 -23.75
N ARG A 10 -4.99 17.69 -24.86
CA ARG A 10 -3.56 18.01 -25.01
C ARG A 10 -3.07 19.01 -23.95
N GLN A 11 -3.84 20.06 -23.68
CA GLN A 11 -3.50 21.06 -22.67
C GLN A 11 -3.44 20.45 -21.27
N LEU A 12 -4.42 19.60 -20.91
CA LEU A 12 -4.45 18.90 -19.63
C LEU A 12 -3.30 17.88 -19.49
N ALA A 13 -2.89 17.26 -20.59
CA ALA A 13 -1.74 16.36 -20.64
C ALA A 13 -0.38 17.09 -20.55
N GLY A 14 -0.38 18.43 -20.57
CA GLY A 14 0.84 19.24 -20.60
C GLY A 14 1.68 19.06 -21.87
N LYS A 15 1.08 18.62 -22.99
CA LYS A 15 1.80 18.33 -24.24
C LYS A 15 1.73 19.49 -25.24
N THR A 16 2.80 19.67 -26.00
CA THR A 16 2.86 20.62 -27.12
C THR A 16 2.30 19.99 -28.41
N LYS A 17 1.90 20.83 -29.36
CA LYS A 17 1.44 20.36 -30.67
C LYS A 17 2.53 19.61 -31.44
N SER A 18 3.79 20.04 -31.28
CA SER A 18 4.94 19.43 -31.95
C SER A 18 5.21 18.02 -31.44
N GLU A 19 5.07 17.78 -30.15
CA GLU A 19 5.27 16.44 -29.56
C GLU A 19 4.22 15.45 -30.04
N ILE A 20 2.94 15.85 -30.05
CA ILE A 20 1.86 14.97 -30.53
C ILE A 20 1.98 14.74 -32.04
N ALA A 21 2.26 15.79 -32.81
CA ALA A 21 2.45 15.67 -34.25
C ALA A 21 3.61 14.70 -34.58
N GLY A 22 4.73 14.80 -33.86
CA GLY A 22 5.87 13.90 -34.00
C GLY A 22 5.54 12.45 -33.63
N LEU A 23 4.81 12.23 -32.53
CA LEU A 23 4.43 10.89 -32.06
C LEU A 23 3.56 10.13 -33.08
N PHE A 24 2.63 10.83 -33.72
CA PHE A 24 1.72 10.24 -34.70
C PHE A 24 2.20 10.39 -36.16
N GLY A 25 3.46 10.82 -36.37
CA GLY A 25 4.05 10.93 -37.71
C GLY A 25 3.36 11.95 -38.64
N MET A 26 2.74 12.99 -38.08
CA MET A 26 2.01 14.02 -38.84
C MET A 26 2.67 15.40 -38.71
N SER A 27 2.33 16.32 -39.62
CA SER A 27 2.79 17.71 -39.50
C SER A 27 2.03 18.45 -38.40
N VAL A 28 2.66 19.46 -37.78
CA VAL A 28 2.01 20.33 -36.78
C VAL A 28 0.77 21.04 -37.34
N ASN A 29 0.80 21.37 -38.63
CA ASN A 29 -0.33 21.98 -39.34
C ASN A 29 -1.48 20.99 -39.51
N THR A 30 -1.16 19.73 -39.83
CA THR A 30 -2.14 18.63 -39.93
C THR A 30 -2.79 18.38 -38.57
N TYR A 31 -1.99 18.25 -37.50
CA TYR A 31 -2.50 18.09 -36.15
C TYR A 31 -3.38 19.27 -35.69
N SER A 32 -3.01 20.51 -36.06
CA SER A 32 -3.81 21.68 -35.70
C SER A 32 -5.21 21.65 -36.33
N LYS A 33 -5.35 21.15 -37.56
CA LYS A 33 -6.67 20.96 -38.18
C LYS A 33 -7.51 19.94 -37.42
N TYR A 34 -6.88 18.88 -36.93
CA TYR A 34 -7.55 17.85 -36.13
C TYR A 34 -7.98 18.32 -34.74
N GLU A 35 -7.29 19.30 -34.16
CA GLU A 35 -7.78 19.95 -32.93
C GLU A 35 -9.07 20.74 -33.15
N ASP A 36 -9.25 21.33 -34.33
CA ASP A 36 -10.42 22.15 -34.68
C ASP A 36 -11.57 21.29 -35.24
N ASP A 37 -11.25 20.24 -36.00
CA ASP A 37 -12.20 19.25 -36.52
C ASP A 37 -11.72 17.81 -36.23
N PRO A 38 -12.04 17.26 -35.05
CA PRO A 38 -11.71 15.90 -34.66
C PRO A 38 -12.31 14.81 -35.56
N MET A 39 -13.38 15.12 -36.30
CA MET A 39 -14.07 14.14 -37.16
C MET A 39 -13.34 13.89 -38.48
N SER A 40 -12.39 14.75 -38.84
CA SER A 40 -11.54 14.58 -40.02
C SER A 40 -10.38 13.58 -39.83
N LEU A 41 -10.20 13.09 -38.60
CA LEU A 41 -9.19 12.10 -38.24
C LEU A 41 -9.68 10.67 -38.55
N PRO A 42 -8.84 9.78 -39.12
CA PRO A 42 -9.16 8.37 -39.19
C PRO A 42 -9.51 7.81 -37.80
N TYR A 43 -10.60 7.03 -37.73
CA TYR A 43 -11.16 6.54 -36.46
C TYR A 43 -10.12 5.83 -35.57
N ALA A 44 -9.29 4.96 -36.13
CA ALA A 44 -8.24 4.27 -35.39
C ALA A 44 -7.23 5.24 -34.75
N THR A 45 -6.79 6.24 -35.51
CA THR A 45 -5.85 7.27 -35.04
C THR A 45 -6.49 8.20 -34.01
N TYR A 46 -7.79 8.47 -34.14
CA TYR A 46 -8.55 9.24 -33.15
C TYR A 46 -8.55 8.54 -31.79
N HIS A 47 -8.85 7.23 -31.76
CA HIS A 47 -8.86 6.45 -30.52
C HIS A 47 -7.49 6.39 -29.86
N GLN A 48 -6.44 6.08 -30.63
CA GLN A 48 -5.07 6.05 -30.12
C GLN A 48 -4.63 7.40 -29.56
N LEU A 49 -5.03 8.50 -30.20
CA LEU A 49 -4.73 9.85 -29.74
C LEU A 49 -5.44 10.19 -28.42
N VAL A 50 -6.72 9.84 -28.31
CA VAL A 50 -7.50 10.09 -27.10
C VAL A 50 -6.95 9.26 -25.94
N GLU A 51 -6.74 7.97 -26.13
CA GLU A 51 -6.19 7.06 -25.12
C GLU A 51 -4.83 7.54 -24.61
N TYR A 52 -3.90 7.87 -25.51
CA TYR A 52 -2.60 8.42 -25.13
C TYR A 52 -2.72 9.69 -24.30
N LEU A 53 -3.59 10.62 -24.71
CA LEU A 53 -3.78 11.88 -23.98
C LEU A 53 -4.41 11.66 -22.60
N GLU A 54 -5.35 10.73 -22.47
CA GLU A 54 -5.95 10.37 -21.17
C GLU A 54 -4.93 9.75 -20.23
N THR A 55 -4.10 8.82 -20.70
CA THR A 55 -2.99 8.26 -19.90
C THR A 55 -1.99 9.35 -19.52
N ALA A 56 -1.64 10.23 -20.45
CA ALA A 56 -0.70 11.33 -20.19
C ALA A 56 -1.24 12.33 -19.15
N ILE A 57 -2.55 12.60 -19.15
CA ILE A 57 -3.21 13.42 -18.11
C ILE A 57 -3.07 12.77 -16.74
N GLN A 58 -3.35 11.47 -16.63
CA GLN A 58 -3.24 10.76 -15.34
C GLN A 58 -1.81 10.81 -14.79
N VAL A 59 -0.81 10.61 -15.66
CA VAL A 59 0.61 10.72 -15.28
C VAL A 59 0.96 12.16 -14.89
N HIS A 60 0.49 13.16 -15.63
CA HIS A 60 0.73 14.57 -15.32
C HIS A 60 0.15 14.96 -13.95
N ILE A 61 -1.08 14.53 -13.64
CA ILE A 61 -1.72 14.76 -12.34
C ILE A 61 -0.94 14.05 -11.22
N LYS A 62 -0.48 12.82 -11.43
CA LYS A 62 0.35 12.11 -10.43
C LYS A 62 1.67 12.83 -10.18
N LEU A 63 2.33 13.33 -11.23
CA LEU A 63 3.57 14.10 -11.12
C LEU A 63 3.35 15.47 -10.47
N GLU A 64 2.25 16.16 -10.75
CA GLU A 64 1.92 17.43 -10.07
C GLU A 64 1.59 17.23 -8.60
N LYS A 65 0.83 16.19 -8.25
CA LYS A 65 0.55 15.81 -6.85
C LYS A 65 1.79 15.32 -6.10
N GLY A 66 2.77 14.77 -6.81
CA GLY A 66 4.05 14.30 -6.26
C GLY A 66 5.16 15.36 -6.22
N LYS A 67 4.94 16.56 -6.77
CA LYS A 67 5.90 17.67 -6.61
C LYS A 67 5.76 18.23 -5.19
N PRO A 68 6.84 18.28 -4.39
CA PRO A 68 6.82 19.06 -3.16
C PRO A 68 6.53 20.51 -3.54
N MET A 69 5.55 21.10 -2.86
CA MET A 69 5.03 22.45 -3.09
C MET A 69 6.18 23.46 -2.98
N ASN A 70 6.86 23.77 -4.09
CA ASN A 70 8.02 24.67 -4.12
C ASN A 70 7.59 26.15 -4.12
N THR A 71 6.59 26.48 -3.30
CA THR A 71 6.48 27.83 -2.77
C THR A 71 7.40 27.90 -1.55
N PRO A 72 8.34 28.86 -1.48
CA PRO A 72 9.13 29.03 -0.28
C PRO A 72 8.19 29.40 0.86
N ILE A 73 7.83 28.40 1.66
CA ILE A 73 7.14 28.58 2.92
C ILE A 73 8.10 29.44 3.75
N LYS A 74 7.67 30.64 4.15
CA LYS A 74 8.43 31.45 5.11
C LYS A 74 8.39 30.72 6.46
N ALA A 75 9.21 29.68 6.59
CA ALA A 75 9.41 28.97 7.84
C ALA A 75 10.16 29.92 8.78
N LYS A 76 9.50 30.34 9.86
CA LYS A 76 10.21 30.93 11.00
C LYS A 76 11.04 29.79 11.59
N VAL A 77 12.33 29.77 11.26
CA VAL A 77 13.27 28.88 11.93
C VAL A 77 13.40 29.37 13.37
N ARG A 78 12.76 28.65 14.31
CA ARG A 78 13.05 28.76 15.73
C ARG A 78 14.20 27.80 16.01
N PHE A 79 15.29 28.33 16.55
CA PHE A 79 16.36 27.48 17.08
C PHE A 79 15.89 27.00 18.46
N VAL A 80 15.33 25.80 18.50
CA VAL A 80 14.98 25.10 19.74
C VAL A 80 16.20 24.27 20.13
N ASP A 81 16.62 24.34 21.40
CA ASP A 81 17.70 23.48 21.91
C ASP A 81 17.24 22.02 21.80
N PRO A 82 18.08 21.06 21.37
CA PRO A 82 17.70 19.64 21.29
C PRO A 82 17.14 19.05 22.58
N ARG A 83 17.38 19.69 23.73
CA ARG A 83 16.81 19.30 25.02
C ARG A 83 15.38 19.81 25.23
N ASP A 84 15.04 20.95 24.63
CA ASP A 84 13.70 21.56 24.71
C ASP A 84 12.75 20.99 23.63
N ALA A 85 13.28 20.53 22.49
CA ALA A 85 12.50 19.89 21.42
C ALA A 85 11.90 18.53 21.81
N ALA A 86 12.40 17.91 22.87
CA ALA A 86 11.88 16.64 23.38
C ALA A 86 10.63 16.81 24.26
N GLU A 87 10.39 18.00 24.80
CA GLU A 87 9.25 18.28 25.69
C GLU A 87 8.01 18.82 24.97
N GLU A 88 8.16 19.49 23.83
CA GLU A 88 7.06 20.24 23.19
C GLU A 88 6.20 19.40 22.20
N ASP A 89 6.69 18.25 21.73
CA ASP A 89 6.21 17.66 20.45
C ASP A 89 5.40 16.34 20.55
N ARG A 90 4.98 15.85 21.72
CA ARG A 90 4.38 14.48 21.79
C ARG A 90 2.98 14.32 22.38
N LEU A 91 2.56 15.13 23.35
CA LEU A 91 1.18 15.07 23.85
C LEU A 91 0.28 16.19 23.32
N GLU A 92 0.84 17.34 22.94
CA GLU A 92 0.08 18.54 22.56
C GLU A 92 -0.51 18.49 21.13
N ASP A 93 -0.01 17.57 20.29
CA ASP A 93 -0.43 17.44 18.89
C ASP A 93 -1.70 16.58 18.70
N TYR A 94 -2.11 15.82 19.72
CA TYR A 94 -3.37 15.06 19.65
C TYR A 94 -4.57 16.00 19.79
N THR A 95 -5.41 16.03 18.75
CA THR A 95 -6.68 16.76 18.76
C THR A 95 -7.80 15.98 19.44
N VAL A 96 -7.59 14.68 19.68
CA VAL A 96 -8.48 13.78 20.41
C VAL A 96 -8.09 13.74 21.90
N PRO A 97 -9.06 13.70 22.83
CA PRO A 97 -8.77 13.58 24.25
C PRO A 97 -8.03 12.27 24.58
N ILE A 98 -6.88 12.40 25.23
CA ILE A 98 -6.09 11.28 25.74
C ILE A 98 -6.69 10.83 27.09
N PRO A 99 -6.91 9.52 27.33
CA PRO A 99 -7.42 9.00 28.60
C PRO A 99 -6.57 9.42 29.80
N GLU A 100 -7.22 9.83 30.88
CA GLU A 100 -6.55 10.24 32.12
C GLU A 100 -5.74 9.06 32.70
N GLY A 101 -4.44 9.26 32.89
CA GLY A 101 -3.51 8.22 33.38
C GLY A 101 -2.80 7.42 32.30
N LEU A 102 -3.06 7.68 31.00
CA LEU A 102 -2.27 7.12 29.91
C LEU A 102 -0.99 7.95 29.74
N THR A 103 0.12 7.43 30.25
CA THR A 103 1.45 8.05 30.14
C THR A 103 2.10 7.74 28.81
N GLU A 104 2.98 8.64 28.34
CA GLU A 104 3.76 8.45 27.11
C GLU A 104 4.73 7.26 27.22
N GLU A 105 5.26 7.00 28.41
CA GLU A 105 6.10 5.84 28.68
C GLU A 105 5.29 4.80 29.46
N PHE A 106 5.55 3.51 29.19
CA PHE A 106 4.97 2.42 29.96
C PHE A 106 5.57 2.42 31.38
N HIS A 107 4.73 2.64 32.38
CA HIS A 107 5.09 2.51 33.79
C HIS A 107 4.52 1.21 34.36
N PRO A 108 5.34 0.16 34.52
CA PRO A 108 4.87 -1.12 35.08
C PRO A 108 4.38 -0.95 36.52
N SER A 109 3.38 -1.74 36.90
CA SER A 109 2.79 -1.68 38.25
C SER A 109 3.77 -2.12 39.35
N GLN A 110 4.79 -2.90 39.00
CA GLN A 110 5.84 -3.36 39.90
C GLN A 110 7.23 -2.88 39.45
N PRO A 111 8.17 -2.64 40.38
CA PRO A 111 9.51 -2.23 40.02
C PRO A 111 10.22 -3.34 39.24
N VAL A 112 10.57 -3.05 37.98
CA VAL A 112 11.31 -3.95 37.11
C VAL A 112 12.78 -3.54 37.08
N THR A 113 13.69 -4.52 37.17
CA THR A 113 15.12 -4.25 37.01
C THR A 113 15.51 -4.19 35.52
N PRO A 114 16.53 -3.40 35.13
CA PRO A 114 16.96 -3.32 33.73
C PRO A 114 17.30 -4.69 33.10
N LYS A 115 17.82 -5.62 33.90
CA LYS A 115 18.12 -6.99 33.44
C LYS A 115 16.86 -7.77 33.06
N GLN A 116 15.76 -7.59 33.81
CA GLN A 116 14.49 -8.23 33.52
C GLN A 116 13.83 -7.63 32.27
N ILE A 117 14.00 -6.32 32.03
CA ILE A 117 13.56 -5.68 30.77
C ILE A 117 14.32 -6.29 29.58
N VAL A 118 15.64 -6.41 29.68
CA VAL A 118 16.44 -7.04 28.61
C VAL A 118 16.06 -8.51 28.39
N ASP A 119 15.81 -9.28 29.46
CA ASP A 119 15.34 -10.66 29.34
C ASP A 119 13.91 -10.75 28.74
N TRP A 120 13.06 -9.75 28.97
CA TRP A 120 11.75 -9.62 28.31
C TRP A 120 11.92 -9.34 26.82
N GLU A 121 12.63 -8.28 26.44
CA GLU A 121 12.83 -7.87 25.05
C GLU A 121 13.57 -8.90 24.19
N THR A 122 14.51 -9.65 24.78
CA THR A 122 15.37 -10.59 24.02
C THR A 122 14.92 -12.04 24.08
N LYS A 123 14.12 -12.43 25.08
CA LYS A 123 13.73 -13.84 25.32
C LYS A 123 12.26 -14.03 25.63
N ASN A 124 11.43 -12.97 25.54
CA ASN A 124 10.02 -12.97 25.97
C ASN A 124 9.81 -13.53 27.38
N LYS A 125 10.78 -13.35 28.28
CA LYS A 125 10.65 -13.79 29.67
C LYS A 125 10.06 -12.67 30.51
N GLU A 126 8.79 -12.83 30.90
CA GLU A 126 8.09 -11.81 31.69
C GLU A 126 8.87 -11.44 32.97
N PRO A 127 9.05 -10.13 33.26
CA PRO A 127 9.65 -9.66 34.50
C PRO A 127 8.90 -10.13 35.75
N TYR A 128 7.57 -10.13 35.69
CA TYR A 128 6.64 -10.67 36.66
C TYR A 128 5.36 -11.16 35.95
N PRO A 129 4.60 -12.09 36.55
CA PRO A 129 3.37 -12.61 35.94
C PRO A 129 2.35 -11.48 35.67
N GLY A 130 1.93 -11.34 34.42
CA GLY A 130 0.97 -10.30 34.01
C GLY A 130 1.61 -8.99 33.55
N TYR A 131 2.95 -8.91 33.49
CA TYR A 131 3.65 -7.77 32.88
C TYR A 131 3.21 -7.55 31.42
N ALA A 132 3.13 -8.63 30.64
CA ALA A 132 2.73 -8.56 29.23
C ALA A 132 1.27 -8.10 29.07
N GLU A 133 0.38 -8.45 30.00
CA GLU A 133 -1.01 -8.00 29.97
C GLU A 133 -1.13 -6.51 30.28
N GLU A 134 -0.32 -6.00 31.22
CA GLU A 134 -0.26 -4.58 31.54
C GLU A 134 0.31 -3.75 30.37
N GLU A 135 1.40 -4.23 29.75
CA GLU A 135 2.01 -3.61 28.58
C GLU A 135 1.03 -3.58 27.40
N ASN A 136 0.39 -4.72 27.07
CA ASN A 136 -0.63 -4.79 26.03
C ASN A 136 -1.83 -3.88 26.31
N LYS A 137 -2.24 -3.73 27.57
CA LYS A 137 -3.35 -2.83 27.93
C LYS A 137 -2.97 -1.36 27.70
N TRP A 138 -1.72 -0.99 28.02
CA TRP A 138 -1.18 0.33 27.75
C TRP A 138 -1.05 0.59 26.24
N GLU A 139 -0.51 -0.38 25.49
CA GLU A 139 -0.42 -0.30 24.01
C GLU A 139 -1.79 -0.15 23.36
N ARG A 140 -2.76 -0.98 23.74
CA ARG A 140 -4.13 -0.92 23.21
C ARG A 140 -4.82 0.41 23.49
N ALA A 141 -4.55 1.02 24.65
CA ALA A 141 -5.09 2.34 24.97
C ALA A 141 -4.50 3.43 24.05
N TRP A 142 -3.19 3.37 23.77
CA TRP A 142 -2.56 4.24 22.79
C TRP A 142 -3.01 3.97 21.35
N GLU A 143 -3.21 2.70 20.96
CA GLU A 143 -3.77 2.37 19.65
C GLU A 143 -5.17 2.94 19.45
N GLU A 144 -6.00 2.96 20.49
CA GLU A 144 -7.35 3.54 20.43
C GLU A 144 -7.29 5.05 20.23
N VAL A 145 -6.41 5.74 20.96
CA VAL A 145 -6.15 7.19 20.80
C VAL A 145 -5.61 7.48 19.39
N ASN A 146 -4.63 6.71 18.92
CA ASN A 146 -4.03 6.84 17.59
C ASN A 146 -5.06 6.61 16.49
N ARG A 147 -5.94 5.61 16.65
CA ARG A 147 -7.03 5.33 15.72
C ARG A 147 -8.04 6.46 15.69
N ALA A 148 -8.39 7.02 16.84
CA ALA A 148 -9.29 8.15 16.94
C ALA A 148 -8.69 9.41 16.31
N GLN A 149 -7.38 9.66 16.53
CA GLN A 149 -6.64 10.75 15.91
C GLN A 149 -6.60 10.59 14.39
N LEU A 150 -6.22 9.42 13.89
CA LEU A 150 -6.22 9.10 12.45
C LEU A 150 -7.60 9.34 11.81
N LYS A 151 -8.68 8.97 12.51
CA LYS A 151 -10.05 9.24 12.07
C LYS A 151 -10.39 10.73 12.08
N ALA A 152 -9.94 11.48 13.08
CA ALA A 152 -10.14 12.92 13.19
C ALA A 152 -9.38 13.69 12.09
N ASP A 153 -8.17 13.25 11.76
CA ASP A 153 -7.32 13.81 10.71
C ASP A 153 -7.74 13.41 9.29
N GLY A 154 -8.82 12.62 9.16
CA GLY A 154 -9.36 12.18 7.88
C GLY A 154 -8.56 11.08 7.20
N GLY A 155 -7.67 10.41 7.96
CA GLY A 155 -6.96 9.22 7.52
C GLY A 155 -7.92 8.07 7.27
N TYR A 156 -7.88 7.51 6.06
CA TYR A 156 -8.67 6.34 5.69
C TYR A 156 -7.92 5.08 6.09
N LEU A 157 -8.44 4.33 7.07
CA LEU A 157 -8.01 2.95 7.29
C LEU A 157 -8.50 2.13 6.11
N HIS A 158 -7.57 1.66 5.27
CA HIS A 158 -7.86 0.63 4.28
C HIS A 158 -8.12 -0.69 5.00
N ILE A 159 -9.32 -0.84 5.55
CA ILE A 159 -9.86 -2.15 5.91
C ILE A 159 -10.27 -2.76 4.57
N ALA A 160 -9.35 -3.44 3.91
CA ALA A 160 -9.72 -4.33 2.83
C ALA A 160 -10.47 -5.48 3.49
N ASP A 161 -11.77 -5.59 3.21
CA ASP A 161 -12.48 -6.83 3.51
C ASP A 161 -11.71 -7.96 2.80
N PRO A 162 -11.40 -9.08 3.48
CA PRO A 162 -10.78 -10.22 2.83
C PRO A 162 -11.63 -10.58 1.61
N VAL A 163 -11.01 -10.58 0.44
CA VAL A 163 -11.68 -10.86 -0.82
C VAL A 163 -12.27 -12.27 -0.70
N HIS A 164 -13.59 -12.35 -0.64
CA HIS A 164 -14.28 -13.62 -0.75
C HIS A 164 -14.17 -14.02 -2.22
N VAL A 165 -13.21 -14.91 -2.52
CA VAL A 165 -13.10 -15.51 -3.84
C VAL A 165 -14.25 -16.49 -3.95
N ASP A 166 -15.28 -16.15 -4.73
CA ASP A 166 -16.34 -17.09 -5.05
C ASP A 166 -15.70 -18.32 -5.72
N PRO A 167 -16.02 -19.55 -5.29
CA PRO A 167 -15.45 -20.74 -5.90
C PRO A 167 -15.81 -20.79 -7.39
N GLU A 168 -14.84 -21.09 -8.24
CA GLU A 168 -15.11 -21.38 -9.65
C GLU A 168 -15.91 -22.68 -9.74
N PHE A 169 -16.91 -22.75 -10.62
CA PHE A 169 -17.72 -23.95 -10.84
C PHE A 169 -17.48 -24.50 -12.24
N ASP A 170 -17.39 -25.81 -12.37
CA ASP A 170 -17.26 -26.48 -13.67
C ASP A 170 -18.56 -26.31 -14.48
N GLU A 171 -18.47 -25.75 -15.69
CA GLU A 171 -19.62 -25.47 -16.55
C GLU A 171 -20.41 -26.73 -16.97
N ALA A 172 -19.80 -27.91 -16.92
CA ALA A 172 -20.41 -29.18 -17.31
C ALA A 172 -21.08 -29.92 -16.14
N THR A 173 -20.51 -29.85 -14.93
CA THR A 173 -21.00 -30.60 -13.76
C THR A 173 -21.70 -29.71 -12.73
N GLY A 174 -21.42 -28.40 -12.72
CA GLY A 174 -21.94 -27.46 -11.73
C GLY A 174 -21.37 -27.65 -10.33
N GLU A 175 -20.28 -28.42 -10.19
CA GLU A 175 -19.57 -28.62 -8.93
C GLU A 175 -18.43 -27.60 -8.79
N PRO A 176 -18.06 -27.20 -7.56
CA PRO A 176 -16.94 -26.30 -7.34
C PRO A 176 -15.65 -26.95 -7.85
N ILE A 177 -14.88 -26.22 -8.65
CA ILE A 177 -13.54 -26.61 -9.08
C ILE A 177 -12.62 -26.47 -7.87
N ILE A 178 -12.19 -27.61 -7.35
CA ILE A 178 -11.12 -27.68 -6.36
C ILE A 178 -9.84 -27.85 -7.17
N TYR A 179 -8.98 -26.83 -7.17
CA TYR A 179 -7.65 -26.96 -7.73
C TYR A 179 -6.78 -27.78 -6.78
N ASP A 180 -6.07 -28.75 -7.33
CA ASP A 180 -5.08 -29.49 -6.56
C ASP A 180 -3.97 -28.54 -6.10
N GLU A 181 -3.64 -28.62 -4.82
CA GLU A 181 -2.59 -27.79 -4.23
C GLU A 181 -1.23 -28.31 -4.71
N THR A 182 -0.48 -27.48 -5.44
CA THR A 182 0.82 -27.91 -5.98
C THR A 182 1.84 -28.08 -4.87
N HIS A 183 2.52 -29.22 -4.82
CA HIS A 183 3.58 -29.50 -3.87
C HIS A 183 4.95 -29.24 -4.49
N ILE A 184 5.78 -28.47 -3.81
CA ILE A 184 7.15 -28.19 -4.22
C ILE A 184 8.09 -28.99 -3.32
N VAL A 185 8.86 -29.90 -3.91
CA VAL A 185 9.85 -30.71 -3.21
C VAL A 185 11.24 -30.26 -3.64
N VAL A 186 12.11 -30.01 -2.66
CA VAL A 186 13.51 -29.65 -2.90
C VAL A 186 14.38 -30.79 -2.37
N ASP A 187 15.15 -31.43 -3.24
CA ASP A 187 16.11 -32.47 -2.82
C ASP A 187 17.22 -31.82 -1.98
N PRO A 188 17.36 -32.16 -0.69
CA PRO A 188 18.33 -31.53 0.20
C PRO A 188 19.79 -31.86 -0.15
N LYS A 189 20.06 -32.90 -0.96
CA LYS A 189 21.42 -33.32 -1.35
C LYS A 189 21.89 -32.69 -2.64
N THR A 190 20.97 -32.46 -3.58
CA THR A 190 21.30 -31.96 -4.93
C THR A 190 20.85 -30.51 -5.14
N GLY A 191 19.87 -30.04 -4.37
CA GLY A 191 19.22 -28.73 -4.53
C GLY A 191 18.25 -28.68 -5.71
N GLU A 192 17.95 -29.82 -6.33
CA GLU A 192 16.98 -29.90 -7.44
C GLU A 192 15.56 -29.71 -6.91
N THR A 193 14.75 -28.92 -7.63
CA THR A 193 13.38 -28.59 -7.24
C THR A 193 12.40 -29.24 -8.21
N SER A 194 11.50 -30.06 -7.67
CA SER A 194 10.42 -30.72 -8.39
C SER A 194 9.08 -30.15 -7.96
N VAL A 195 8.17 -29.95 -8.92
CA VAL A 195 6.80 -29.48 -8.65
C VAL A 195 5.84 -30.58 -9.04
N TYR A 196 5.03 -31.02 -8.08
CA TYR A 196 4.01 -32.05 -8.24
C TYR A 196 2.63 -31.40 -8.19
N SER A 197 1.77 -31.77 -9.14
CA SER A 197 0.38 -31.31 -9.19
C SER A 197 -0.54 -32.13 -8.29
N ASP A 198 -0.13 -33.35 -7.91
CA ASP A 198 -0.88 -34.26 -7.03
C ASP A 198 0.10 -34.91 -6.04
N GLU A 199 -0.29 -35.02 -4.77
CA GLU A 199 0.46 -35.74 -3.72
C GLU A 199 0.62 -37.23 -4.08
N ALA A 200 -0.33 -37.81 -4.84
CA ALA A 200 -0.24 -39.19 -5.30
C ALA A 200 0.94 -39.46 -6.25
N ASP A 201 1.47 -38.41 -6.88
CA ASP A 201 2.65 -38.49 -7.76
C ASP A 201 3.97 -38.35 -6.98
N MET A 202 3.92 -38.03 -5.68
CA MET A 202 5.09 -37.96 -4.80
C MET A 202 5.46 -39.33 -4.25
N SER A 203 6.75 -39.60 -4.07
CA SER A 203 7.20 -40.80 -3.37
C SER A 203 7.03 -40.67 -1.85
N ALA A 204 6.91 -41.81 -1.14
CA ALA A 204 6.72 -41.82 0.31
C ALA A 204 7.87 -41.16 1.12
N GLU A 205 9.07 -41.06 0.55
CA GLU A 205 10.18 -40.29 1.14
C GLU A 205 9.99 -38.78 0.93
N GLU A 206 9.47 -38.34 -0.23
CA GLU A 206 9.22 -36.93 -0.52
C GLU A 206 8.04 -36.36 0.29
N ILE A 207 7.01 -37.18 0.55
CA ILE A 207 5.86 -36.82 1.41
C ILE A 207 6.29 -36.67 2.88
N ALA A 208 7.26 -37.47 3.33
CA ALA A 208 7.75 -37.42 4.70
C ALA A 208 8.66 -36.22 4.98
N ASP A 209 9.37 -35.72 3.97
CA ASP A 209 10.24 -34.53 4.05
C ASP A 209 9.48 -33.22 3.76
N SER A 210 8.31 -33.26 3.13
CA SER A 210 7.42 -32.11 3.01
C SER A 210 6.64 -31.90 4.31
N GLU A 211 7.19 -31.09 5.24
CA GLU A 211 6.41 -30.61 6.38
C GLU A 211 5.20 -29.80 5.88
N PRO A 212 3.96 -30.10 6.31
CA PRO A 212 2.83 -29.25 5.99
C PRO A 212 3.05 -27.90 6.68
N VAL A 213 3.17 -26.84 5.88
CA VAL A 213 3.11 -25.47 6.39
C VAL A 213 1.70 -25.28 6.95
N LYS A 214 1.55 -25.44 8.27
CA LYS A 214 0.32 -25.07 8.96
C LYS A 214 0.17 -23.55 8.79
N GLY A 215 -0.73 -23.14 7.92
CA GLY A 215 -1.26 -21.79 7.93
C GLY A 215 -1.99 -21.60 9.26
N ASP A 216 -1.40 -20.82 10.16
CA ASP A 216 -2.10 -20.32 11.34
C ASP A 216 -3.22 -19.38 10.85
N ASN A 217 -4.47 -19.86 10.98
CA ASN A 217 -5.69 -19.09 10.83
C ASN A 217 -6.13 -18.57 12.20
#